data_AF-A0A7G9WDX5-F1
#
_entry.id   AF-A0A7G9WDX5-F1
#
_cell.length_a   1.000
_cell.length_b   1.000
_cell.length_c   1.000
_cell.angle_alpha   90.00
_cell.angle_beta   90.00
_cell.angle_gamma   90.00
#
_symmetry.space_group_name_H-M   'P 1'
#
loop_
_entity.id
_entity.type
_entity.pdbx_description
1 polymer ?
#
loop_
_entity_poly.entity_id
_entity_poly.type
_entity_poly.pdbx_seq_one_letter_code
_entity_poly.pdbx_strand_id
1 'polypeptide(L)'
;MDDKNTMEDLLLAEKNACDLYLHGSIESGTQNVNQAFTKALQDSLTLQGDLYKKMTEKGWYTSQQAPQQQIQQVKQQYACSQQKQ
;
A
#
# COMPACT_ATOMS: atom_id res chain seq x y z
N MET A 1 -14.04 17.41 -13.69
CA MET A 1 -13.26 16.29 -13.13
C MET A 1 -14.08 15.05 -13.41
N ASP A 2 -13.51 14.00 -14.01
CA ASP A 2 -14.25 12.75 -14.20
C ASP A 2 -14.14 11.86 -12.95
N ASP A 3 -15.06 10.92 -12.80
CA ASP A 3 -15.13 10.03 -11.63
C ASP A 3 -13.83 9.25 -11.42
N LYS A 4 -13.11 8.94 -12.50
CA LYS A 4 -11.82 8.24 -12.44
C LYS A 4 -10.75 9.10 -11.78
N ASN A 5 -10.55 10.34 -12.23
CA ASN A 5 -9.57 11.25 -11.65
C ASN A 5 -9.92 11.55 -10.18
N THR A 6 -11.20 11.75 -9.85
CA THR A 6 -11.62 11.95 -8.46
C THR A 6 -11.30 10.72 -7.58
N MET A 7 -11.51 9.51 -8.08
CA MET A 7 -11.15 8.29 -7.35
C MET A 7 -9.64 8.08 -7.24
N GLU A 8 -8.87 8.48 -8.25
CA GLU A 8 -7.40 8.48 -8.19
C GLU A 8 -6.88 9.47 -7.14
N ASP A 9 -7.44 10.67 -7.08
CA ASP A 9 -7.11 11.67 -6.05
C ASP A 9 -7.45 11.17 -4.64
N LEU A 10 -8.62 10.54 -4.48
CA LEU A 10 -9.01 9.91 -3.21
C LEU A 10 -8.04 8.79 -2.82
N LEU A 11 -7.66 7.93 -3.76
CA LEU A 11 -6.69 6.87 -3.51
C LEU A 11 -5.31 7.42 -3.13
N LEU A 12 -4.89 8.53 -3.73
CA LEU A 12 -3.62 9.17 -3.43
C LEU A 12 -3.63 9.83 -2.04
N ALA A 13 -4.72 10.51 -1.70
CA ALA A 13 -4.92 11.07 -0.37
C ALA A 13 -4.89 9.98 0.71
N GLU A 14 -5.56 8.86 0.45
CA GLU A 14 -5.60 7.73 1.37
C GLU A 14 -4.21 7.10 1.58
N LYS A 15 -3.43 6.94 0.51
CA LYS A 15 -2.04 6.47 0.59
C LYS A 15 -1.18 7.39 1.47
N ASN A 16 -1.32 8.70 1.31
CA ASN A 16 -0.60 9.68 2.12
C ASN A 16 -1.02 9.60 3.60
N ALA A 17 -2.31 9.39 3.87
CA ALA A 17 -2.80 9.19 5.23
C ALA A 17 -2.22 7.92 5.88
N CYS A 18 -2.21 6.79 5.15
CA CYS A 18 -1.59 5.54 5.61
C CYS A 18 -0.10 5.74 5.96
N ASP A 19 0.67 6.43 5.12
CA ASP A 19 2.09 6.69 5.36
C ASP A 19 2.31 7.51 6.64
N LEU A 20 1.53 8.59 6.81
CA LEU A 20 1.56 9.42 8.00
C LEU A 20 1.19 8.64 9.28
N TYR A 21 0.15 7.81 9.23
CA TYR A 21 -0.27 7.01 10.37
C TYR A 21 0.71 5.88 10.70
N LEU A 22 1.37 5.30 9.70
CA LEU A 22 2.47 4.35 9.90
C LEU A 22 3.61 5.01 10.66
N HIS A 23 4.11 6.15 10.18
CA HIS A 23 5.15 6.92 10.87
C HIS A 23 4.74 7.28 12.30
N GLY A 24 3.52 7.81 12.46
CA GLY A 24 2.96 8.12 13.78
C GLY A 24 2.91 6.90 14.71
N SER A 25 2.58 5.72 14.20
CA SER A 25 2.54 4.49 15.01
C SER A 25 3.94 4.07 15.49
N ILE A 26 4.98 4.26 14.67
CA ILE A 26 6.36 3.86 15.00
C ILE A 26 7.03 4.88 15.94
N GLU A 27 6.76 6.17 15.76
CA GLU A 27 7.48 7.26 16.41
C GLU A 27 6.78 7.78 17.69
N SER A 28 5.57 7.30 17.99
CA SER A 28 4.82 7.73 19.17
C SER A 28 5.46 7.29 20.48
N GLY A 29 5.81 8.25 21.33
CA GLY A 29 6.42 7.99 22.65
C GLY A 29 5.46 7.61 23.78
N THR A 30 4.14 7.60 23.54
CA THR A 30 3.14 7.19 24.55
C THR A 30 2.16 6.17 23.98
N GLN A 31 1.71 5.24 24.83
CA GLN A 31 0.83 4.14 24.43
C GLN A 31 -0.50 4.64 23.83
N ASN A 32 -1.12 5.65 24.42
CA ASN A 32 -2.40 6.16 23.93
C ASN A 32 -2.29 6.76 22.51
N VAL A 33 -1.20 7.48 22.23
CA VAL A 33 -0.97 8.09 20.92
C VAL A 33 -0.60 7.02 19.89
N ASN A 34 0.25 6.05 20.26
CA ASN A 34 0.55 4.89 19.41
C ASN A 34 -0.72 4.11 19.04
N GLN A 35 -1.62 3.86 19.99
CA GLN A 35 -2.89 3.17 19.74
C GLN A 35 -3.80 3.96 18.80
N ALA A 36 -3.87 5.29 18.97
CA ALA A 36 -4.65 6.15 18.08
C ALA A 36 -4.14 6.08 16.63
N PHE A 37 -2.83 6.20 16.42
CA PHE A 37 -2.23 6.07 15.09
C PHE A 37 -2.39 4.66 14.51
N THR A 38 -2.21 3.62 15.32
CA THR A 38 -2.39 2.22 14.88
C THR A 38 -3.82 1.97 14.43
N LYS A 39 -4.81 2.48 15.18
CA LYS A 39 -6.22 2.37 14.80
C LYS A 39 -6.50 3.13 13.52
N ALA A 40 -6.05 4.39 13.42
CA ALA A 40 -6.23 5.21 12.23
C ALA A 40 -5.61 4.55 10.98
N LEU A 41 -4.42 3.95 11.13
CA LEU A 41 -3.77 3.18 10.06
C LEU A 41 -4.62 1.98 9.62
N GLN A 42 -5.16 1.20 10.56
CA GLN A 42 -6.00 0.04 10.23
C GLN A 42 -7.30 0.42 9.53
N ASP A 43 -7.95 1.49 9.98
CA ASP A 43 -9.15 2.03 9.35
C ASP A 43 -8.81 2.50 7.92
N SER A 44 -7.67 3.18 7.74
CA SER A 44 -7.22 3.71 6.45
C SER A 44 -6.87 2.60 5.46
N LEU A 45 -6.15 1.56 5.90
CA LEU A 45 -5.85 0.38 5.08
C LEU A 45 -7.12 -0.33 4.59
N THR A 46 -8.17 -0.36 5.43
CA THR A 46 -9.48 -0.91 5.06
C THR A 46 -10.13 -0.06 3.97
N LEU A 47 -10.18 1.26 4.15
CA LEU A 47 -10.72 2.20 3.17
C LEU A 47 -9.94 2.13 1.83
N GLN A 48 -8.62 2.08 1.90
CA GLN A 48 -7.76 1.93 0.74
C GLN A 48 -8.07 0.64 -0.04
N GLY A 49 -8.30 -0.48 0.66
CA GLY A 49 -8.73 -1.75 0.07
C GLY A 49 -10.08 -1.64 -0.67
N ASP A 50 -11.06 -0.97 -0.05
CA ASP A 50 -12.37 -0.73 -0.64
C ASP A 50 -12.30 0.17 -1.88
N LEU A 51 -11.43 1.19 -1.87
CA LEU A 51 -11.17 2.05 -3.02
C LEU A 51 -10.58 1.24 -4.19
N TYR A 52 -9.56 0.42 -3.94
CA TYR A 52 -9.00 -0.45 -4.98
C TYR A 52 -10.05 -1.38 -5.58
N LYS A 53 -10.89 -2.00 -4.74
CA LYS A 53 -11.96 -2.88 -5.20
C LYS A 53 -12.94 -2.13 -6.10
N LYS A 54 -13.44 -0.97 -5.68
CA LYS A 54 -14.37 -0.13 -6.46
C LYS A 54 -13.76 0.32 -7.79
N MET A 55 -12.50 0.76 -7.78
CA MET A 55 -11.81 1.18 -9.02
C MET A 55 -11.57 0.00 -9.97
N THR A 56 -11.30 -1.19 -9.43
CA THR A 56 -11.14 -2.42 -10.22
C THR A 56 -12.47 -2.84 -10.85
N GLU A 57 -13.58 -2.82 -10.09
CA GLU A 57 -14.94 -3.12 -10.60
C GLU A 57 -15.35 -2.18 -11.74
N LYS A 58 -14.87 -0.94 -11.73
CA LYS A 58 -15.08 0.05 -12.79
C LYS A 58 -14.09 -0.06 -13.96
N GLY A 59 -13.12 -0.97 -13.88
CA GLY A 59 -12.07 -1.15 -14.89
C GLY A 59 -11.01 -0.04 -14.91
N TRP A 60 -10.95 0.79 -13.87
CA TRP A 60 -9.99 1.90 -13.77
C TRP A 60 -8.65 1.50 -13.20
N TYR A 61 -8.60 0.38 -12.48
CA TYR A 61 -7.39 -0.15 -11.89
C TYR A 61 -7.13 -1.56 -12.42
N THR A 62 -6.12 -1.71 -13.26
CA THR A 62 -5.69 -3.02 -13.79
C THR A 62 -4.45 -3.49 -13.05
N SER A 63 -4.55 -4.61 -12.32
CA SER A 63 -3.39 -5.28 -11.75
C SER A 63 -2.54 -5.87 -12.88
N GLN A 64 -1.37 -5.29 -13.13
CA GLN A 64 -0.38 -5.96 -13.99
C GLN A 64 0.24 -7.11 -13.21
N GLN A 65 0.13 -8.32 -13.75
CA GLN A 65 0.93 -9.43 -13.24
C GLN A 65 2.39 -9.16 -13.60
N ALA A 66 3.27 -9.20 -12.60
CA ALA A 66 4.70 -9.10 -12.85
C ALA A 66 5.13 -10.25 -13.78
N PRO A 67 5.92 -9.99 -14.85
CA PRO A 67 6.35 -11.03 -15.78
C PRO A 67 7.07 -12.16 -15.03
N GLN A 68 6.61 -13.40 -15.21
CA GLN A 68 7.19 -14.56 -14.52
C GLN A 68 8.71 -14.69 -14.72
N GLN A 69 9.22 -14.33 -15.91
CA GLN A 69 10.66 -14.31 -16.18
C GLN A 69 11.42 -13.32 -15.28
N GLN A 70 10.89 -12.12 -15.04
CA GLN A 70 11.51 -11.14 -14.14
C GLN A 70 11.50 -11.64 -12.69
N ILE A 71 10.40 -12.26 -12.27
CA ILE A 71 10.30 -12.90 -10.94
C ILE A 71 11.36 -14.00 -10.80
N GLN A 72 11.54 -14.85 -11.81
CA GLN A 72 12.53 -15.94 -11.79
C GLN A 72 13.96 -15.42 -11.79
N GLN A 73 14.27 -14.40 -12.61
CA GLN A 73 15.60 -13.77 -12.64
C GLN A 73 15.98 -13.18 -11.28
N VAL A 74 15.08 -12.40 -10.67
CA VAL A 74 15.29 -11.81 -9.35
C VAL A 74 15.48 -12.91 -8.31
N LYS A 75 14.61 -13.93 -8.27
CA LYS A 75 14.77 -15.06 -7.35
C LYS A 75 16.13 -15.73 -7.47
N GLN A 76 16.62 -15.98 -8.70
CA GLN A 76 17.93 -16.58 -8.93
C GLN A 76 19.08 -15.66 -8.51
N GLN A 77 19.00 -14.36 -8.82
CA GLN A 77 20.02 -13.38 -8.44
C GLN A 77 20.22 -13.33 -6.91
N TYR A 78 19.14 -13.26 -6.14
CA TYR A 78 19.22 -13.20 -4.68
C TYR A 78 19.52 -14.55 -4.02
N ALA A 79 19.10 -15.68 -4.61
CA ALA A 79 19.48 -17.01 -4.13
C ALA A 79 21.01 -17.24 -4.25
N CYS A 80 21.62 -16.81 -5.35
CA CYS A 80 23.06 -16.93 -5.59
C CYS A 80 23.87 -15.95 -4.72
N SER A 81 23.28 -14.80 -4.35
CA SER A 81 23.90 -13.79 -3.48
C SER A 81 24.03 -14.25 -2.02
N GLN A 82 23.11 -15.09 -1.53
CA GLN A 82 23.16 -15.61 -0.15
C GLN A 82 24.14 -16.76 0.07
N GLN A 83 24.70 -17.37 -1.00
CA GLN A 83 25.71 -18.42 -0.89
C GLN A 83 27.16 -17.88 -0.83
N LYS A 84 27.34 -16.56 -0.90
CA LYS A 84 28.67 -15.90 -0.86
C LYS A 84 28.97 -15.14 0.44
N GLN A 85 28.16 -15.34 1.49
CA GLN A 85 28.50 -14.98 2.87
C GLN A 85 28.78 -16.24 3.68
#